data_AF-A0AAW1DNE1-F1
#
_entry.id   AF-A0AAW1DNE1-F1
#
_cell.length_a   1.000
_cell.length_b   1.000
_cell.length_c   1.000
_cell.angle_alpha   90.00
_cell.angle_beta   90.00
_cell.angle_gamma   90.00
#
_symmetry.space_group_name_H-M   'P 1'
#
loop_
_entity.id
_entity.type
_entity.pdbx_description
1 polymer ?
#
loop_
_entity_poly.entity_id
_entity_poly.type
_entity_poly.pdbx_seq_one_letter_code
_entity_poly.pdbx_strand_id
1 'polypeptide(L)'
;MTKKFEFNWHIPVPEPLLQGCVFDRWNEEKDSSDFEPNCMFKVDEYGFFIYWKSEGREGDVIELCQVSDIRAGGVPKDSRLLAQLTGKNGENLEEKSLTICSGTDYININYQHVVCPDAATAKAWLDGLRNITHNVKANNVCPMTCLKKQ
;
A
#
# COMPACT_ATOMS: atom_id res chain seq x y z
N MET A 1 -7.07 19.13 -39.93
CA MET A 1 -6.18 18.09 -39.39
C MET A 1 -6.64 17.76 -37.97
N THR A 2 -7.17 16.56 -37.75
CA THR A 2 -7.56 16.08 -36.42
C THR A 2 -6.29 15.73 -35.66
N LYS A 3 -6.06 16.31 -34.47
CA LYS A 3 -4.92 15.93 -33.62
C LYS A 3 -4.99 14.43 -33.34
N LYS A 4 -3.89 13.72 -33.54
CA LYS A 4 -3.74 12.32 -33.13
C LYS A 4 -4.00 12.24 -31.62
N PHE A 5 -4.95 11.41 -31.21
CA PHE A 5 -5.19 11.15 -29.80
C PHE A 5 -4.08 10.23 -29.27
N GLU A 6 -3.39 10.68 -28.22
CA GLU A 6 -2.42 9.86 -27.50
C GLU A 6 -3.04 9.40 -26.19
N PHE A 7 -3.21 8.08 -26.06
CA PHE A 7 -3.71 7.46 -24.84
C PHE A 7 -2.62 7.48 -23.76
N ASN A 8 -2.59 8.56 -22.97
CA ASN A 8 -1.71 8.65 -21.82
C ASN A 8 -2.37 7.99 -20.61
N TRP A 9 -1.99 6.74 -20.36
CA TRP A 9 -2.39 5.96 -19.19
C TRP A 9 -1.45 6.14 -18.00
N HIS A 10 -0.20 6.53 -18.25
CA HIS A 10 0.81 6.59 -17.23
C HIS A 10 0.66 7.88 -16.42
N ILE A 11 0.46 7.73 -15.12
CA ILE A 11 0.53 8.82 -14.17
C ILE A 11 1.84 8.62 -13.41
N PRO A 12 2.72 9.63 -13.33
CA PRO A 12 3.96 9.53 -12.57
C PRO A 12 3.66 9.13 -11.13
N VAL A 13 4.37 8.12 -10.64
CA VAL A 13 4.30 7.71 -9.24
C VAL A 13 4.88 8.85 -8.38
N PRO A 14 4.15 9.31 -7.34
CA PRO A 14 4.66 10.33 -6.43
C PRO A 14 6.01 9.95 -5.82
N GLU A 15 6.93 10.92 -5.76
CA GLU A 15 8.29 10.73 -5.25
C GLU A 15 8.37 10.02 -3.88
N PRO A 16 7.51 10.34 -2.88
CA PRO A 16 7.55 9.64 -1.59
C PRO A 16 7.30 8.12 -1.70
N LEU A 17 6.52 7.69 -2.68
CA LEU A 17 6.23 6.28 -2.92
C LEU A 17 7.40 5.56 -3.63
N LEU A 18 8.10 6.26 -4.53
CA LEU A 18 9.29 5.75 -5.23
C LEU A 18 10.50 5.60 -4.29
N GLN A 19 10.78 6.64 -3.50
CA GLN A 19 11.88 6.62 -2.52
C GLN A 19 11.64 5.53 -1.47
N GLY A 20 10.37 5.33 -1.12
CA GLY A 20 9.95 4.38 -0.12
C GLY A 20 10.01 4.94 1.30
N CYS A 21 9.44 4.19 2.22
CA CYS A 21 9.47 4.50 3.63
C CYS A 21 9.48 3.21 4.46
N VAL A 22 10.03 3.31 5.66
CA VAL A 22 10.07 2.19 6.61
C VAL A 22 8.79 2.20 7.43
N PHE A 23 8.00 1.12 7.34
CA PHE A 23 6.76 0.92 8.07
C PHE A 23 6.86 -0.26 9.01
N ASP A 24 6.03 -0.25 10.04
CA ASP A 24 5.72 -1.49 10.76
C ASP A 24 4.50 -2.14 10.11
N ARG A 25 4.58 -3.45 9.85
CA ARG A 25 3.50 -4.24 9.27
C ARG A 25 2.91 -5.14 10.34
N TRP A 26 1.59 -5.32 10.34
CA TRP A 26 0.96 -6.30 11.22
C TRP A 26 -0.22 -7.00 10.52
N ASN A 27 -0.53 -8.19 11.01
CA ASN A 27 -1.71 -8.96 10.64
C ASN A 27 -2.35 -9.55 11.89
N GLU A 28 -3.67 -9.68 11.87
CA GLU A 28 -4.44 -10.29 12.95
C GLU A 28 -5.45 -11.27 12.34
N GLU A 29 -5.21 -12.56 12.61
CA GLU A 29 -6.13 -13.66 12.31
C GLU A 29 -6.79 -14.15 13.59
N LYS A 30 -7.80 -15.03 13.48
CA LYS A 30 -8.63 -15.44 14.64
C LYS A 30 -7.84 -15.96 15.84
N ASP A 31 -6.71 -16.63 15.59
CA ASP A 31 -5.92 -17.31 16.62
C ASP A 31 -4.43 -16.91 16.61
N SER A 32 -4.05 -15.93 15.78
CA SER A 32 -2.66 -15.50 15.63
C SER A 32 -2.55 -14.03 15.27
N SER A 33 -1.50 -13.39 15.77
CA SER A 33 -1.08 -12.08 15.33
C SER A 33 0.37 -12.14 14.88
N ASP A 34 0.66 -11.49 13.76
CA ASP A 34 2.01 -11.36 13.23
C ASP A 34 2.39 -9.88 13.19
N PHE A 35 3.61 -9.58 13.61
CA PHE A 35 4.14 -8.23 13.67
C PHE A 35 5.54 -8.21 13.09
N GLU A 36 5.72 -7.39 12.07
CA GLU A 36 6.96 -7.25 11.32
C GLU A 36 7.41 -5.80 11.37
N PRO A 37 8.36 -5.46 12.25
CA PRO A 37 8.84 -4.10 12.36
C PRO A 37 9.77 -3.74 11.19
N ASN A 38 9.86 -2.44 10.92
CA ASN A 38 10.90 -1.85 10.06
C ASN A 38 10.96 -2.40 8.62
N CYS A 39 9.81 -2.68 8.02
CA CYS A 39 9.67 -3.11 6.63
C CYS A 39 9.86 -1.92 5.68
N MET A 40 10.79 -2.02 4.71
CA MET A 40 10.94 -0.98 3.69
C MET A 40 9.88 -1.17 2.60
N PHE A 41 8.88 -0.28 2.54
CA PHE A 41 7.84 -0.26 1.52
C PHE A 41 8.18 0.71 0.39
N LYS A 42 7.91 0.29 -0.85
CA LYS A 42 8.10 1.08 -2.08
C LYS A 42 7.01 0.80 -3.10
N VAL A 43 6.83 1.74 -4.03
CA VAL A 43 6.06 1.53 -5.26
C VAL A 43 7.01 1.53 -6.45
N ASP A 44 6.79 0.65 -7.42
CA ASP A 44 7.61 0.60 -8.63
C ASP A 44 7.39 1.85 -9.51
N GLU A 45 8.30 2.10 -10.45
CA GLU A 45 8.29 3.30 -11.30
C GLU A 45 7.02 3.46 -12.15
N TYR A 46 6.29 2.38 -12.42
CA TYR A 46 5.07 2.37 -13.24
C TYR A 46 3.78 2.30 -12.41
N GLY A 47 3.87 2.17 -11.08
CA GLY A 47 2.70 2.11 -10.20
C GLY A 47 1.89 0.82 -10.37
N PHE A 48 2.55 -0.30 -10.62
CA PHE A 48 1.94 -1.62 -10.71
C PHE A 48 1.90 -2.36 -9.37
N PHE A 49 2.89 -2.13 -8.53
CA PHE A 49 3.18 -2.92 -7.35
C PHE A 49 3.54 -2.04 -6.16
N ILE A 50 2.97 -2.32 -5.01
CA ILE A 50 3.58 -1.98 -3.72
C ILE A 50 4.42 -3.18 -3.31
N TYR A 51 5.71 -3.02 -3.04
CA TYR A 51 6.57 -4.12 -2.60
C TYR A 51 7.31 -3.74 -1.32
N TRP A 52 7.62 -4.76 -0.52
CA TRP A 52 8.39 -4.58 0.70
C TRP A 52 9.25 -5.79 1.00
N LYS A 53 10.20 -5.60 1.92
CA LYS A 53 10.98 -6.67 2.50
C LYS A 53 11.15 -6.43 4.00
N SER A 54 10.87 -7.46 4.78
CA SER A 54 11.13 -7.49 6.21
C SER A 54 12.47 -8.14 6.50
N GLU A 55 13.06 -7.84 7.65
CA GLU A 55 14.31 -8.48 8.07
C GLU A 55 14.10 -9.99 8.26
N GLY A 56 14.92 -10.81 7.60
CA GLY A 56 14.86 -12.26 7.68
C GLY A 56 13.70 -12.94 6.92
N ARG A 57 12.92 -12.19 6.13
CA ARG A 57 11.88 -12.73 5.22
C ARG A 57 12.18 -12.43 3.77
N GLU A 58 11.52 -13.17 2.88
CA GLU A 58 11.50 -12.88 1.45
C GLU A 58 10.71 -11.60 1.17
N GLY A 59 10.93 -11.00 0.00
CA GLY A 59 10.17 -9.83 -0.43
C GLY A 59 8.75 -10.22 -0.80
N ASP A 60 7.80 -9.34 -0.46
CA ASP A 60 6.38 -9.49 -0.77
C ASP A 60 5.86 -8.30 -1.58
N VAL A 61 4.70 -8.49 -2.21
CA VAL A 61 4.11 -7.52 -3.13
C VAL A 61 2.59 -7.49 -3.08
N ILE A 62 2.00 -6.32 -3.33
CA ILE A 62 0.58 -6.12 -3.63
C ILE A 62 0.44 -5.53 -5.03
N GLU A 63 -0.35 -6.17 -5.88
CA GLU A 63 -0.74 -5.62 -7.17
C GLU A 63 -1.73 -4.46 -6.99
N LEU A 64 -1.34 -3.26 -7.43
CA LEU A 64 -2.17 -2.06 -7.28
C LEU A 64 -3.47 -2.12 -8.08
N CYS A 65 -3.54 -2.92 -9.15
CA CYS A 65 -4.80 -3.14 -9.87
C CYS A 65 -5.80 -4.02 -9.11
N GLN A 66 -5.35 -4.75 -8.09
CA GLN A 66 -6.21 -5.52 -7.19
C GLN A 66 -6.58 -4.75 -5.92
N VAL A 67 -6.05 -3.54 -5.75
CA VAL A 67 -6.41 -2.69 -4.61
C VAL A 67 -7.77 -2.04 -4.88
N SER A 68 -8.70 -2.34 -3.99
CA SER A 68 -10.07 -1.80 -4.03
C SER A 68 -10.21 -0.50 -3.24
N ASP A 69 -9.45 -0.33 -2.17
CA ASP A 69 -9.51 0.86 -1.31
C ASP A 69 -8.23 1.02 -0.47
N ILE A 70 -7.88 2.27 -0.14
CA ILE A 70 -6.83 2.61 0.82
C ILE A 70 -7.49 3.47 1.90
N ARG A 71 -7.37 3.07 3.17
CA ARG A 71 -8.01 3.75 4.29
C ARG A 71 -6.97 4.34 5.23
N ALA A 72 -7.27 5.52 5.76
CA ALA A 72 -6.57 6.06 6.92
C ALA A 72 -6.98 5.29 8.16
N GLY A 73 -6.04 5.09 9.08
CA GLY A 73 -6.28 4.35 10.32
C GLY A 73 -6.26 2.83 10.15
N GLY A 74 -6.81 2.17 11.15
CA GLY A 74 -6.68 0.74 11.36
C GLY A 74 -5.78 0.46 12.55
N VAL A 75 -6.36 -0.09 13.60
CA VAL A 75 -5.67 -0.52 14.81
C VAL A 75 -6.07 -1.96 15.13
N PRO A 76 -5.17 -2.76 15.74
CA PRO A 76 -5.49 -4.13 16.13
C PRO A 76 -6.67 -4.20 17.08
N LYS A 77 -7.46 -5.27 16.98
CA LYS A 77 -8.50 -5.60 17.96
C LYS A 77 -7.90 -6.36 19.14
N ASP A 78 -6.88 -7.18 18.89
CA ASP A 78 -6.11 -7.84 19.92
C ASP A 78 -5.43 -6.80 20.83
N SER A 79 -5.82 -6.82 22.10
CA SER A 79 -5.34 -5.86 23.10
C SER A 79 -3.82 -5.92 23.32
N ARG A 80 -3.20 -7.10 23.14
CA ARG A 80 -1.76 -7.26 23.33
C ARG A 80 -0.98 -6.63 22.18
N LEU A 81 -1.38 -6.90 20.94
CA LEU A 81 -0.78 -6.28 19.76
C LEU A 81 -1.01 -4.76 19.75
N LEU A 82 -2.22 -4.30 20.12
CA LEU A 82 -2.51 -2.88 20.25
C LEU A 82 -1.57 -2.21 21.26
N ALA A 83 -1.42 -2.76 22.47
CA ALA A 83 -0.52 -2.22 23.48
C ALA A 83 0.95 -2.20 23.01
N GLN A 84 1.40 -3.23 22.29
CA GLN A 84 2.73 -3.28 21.71
C GLN A 84 2.95 -2.17 20.66
N LEU A 85 2.00 -1.97 19.75
CA LEU A 85 2.08 -0.94 18.72
C LEU A 85 2.02 0.46 19.31
N THR A 86 1.11 0.71 20.25
CA THR A 86 1.01 2.00 20.96
C THR A 86 2.28 2.28 21.76
N GLY A 87 2.85 1.28 22.44
CA GLY A 87 4.10 1.44 23.17
C GLY A 87 5.29 1.83 22.29
N LYS A 88 5.31 1.38 21.03
CA LYS A 88 6.36 1.73 20.06
C LYS A 88 6.08 3.06 19.34
N ASN A 89 4.84 3.30 18.92
CA ASN A 89 4.49 4.38 18.00
C ASN A 89 3.81 5.59 18.68
N GLY A 90 3.48 5.49 19.96
CA GLY A 90 2.81 6.52 20.75
C GLY A 90 1.28 6.49 20.62
N GLU A 91 0.63 7.39 21.37
CA GLU A 91 -0.83 7.49 21.47
C GLU A 91 -1.52 7.88 20.15
N ASN A 92 -0.79 8.50 19.21
CA ASN A 92 -1.31 8.87 17.89
C ASN A 92 -1.14 7.75 16.83
N LEU A 93 -1.15 6.49 17.28
CA LEU A 93 -1.02 5.30 16.42
C LEU A 93 -1.99 5.34 15.23
N GLU A 94 -3.26 5.65 15.47
CA GLU A 94 -4.30 5.63 14.44
C GLU A 94 -4.02 6.63 13.30
N GLU A 95 -3.48 7.81 13.61
CA GLU A 95 -3.14 8.83 12.60
C GLU A 95 -1.97 8.41 11.71
N LYS A 96 -1.15 7.48 12.19
CA LYS A 96 0.00 6.92 11.47
C LYS A 96 -0.34 5.63 10.73
N SER A 97 -1.49 5.02 11.02
CA SER A 97 -1.89 3.75 10.43
C SER A 97 -2.52 3.93 9.04
N LEU A 98 -2.27 2.96 8.17
CA LEU A 98 -2.98 2.78 6.91
C LEU A 98 -3.47 1.34 6.77
N THR A 99 -4.61 1.18 6.10
CA THR A 99 -5.15 -0.12 5.74
C THR A 99 -5.34 -0.20 4.22
N ILE A 100 -4.60 -1.11 3.59
CA ILE A 100 -4.65 -1.38 2.15
C ILE A 100 -5.59 -2.57 1.92
N CYS A 101 -6.70 -2.35 1.22
CA CYS A 101 -7.70 -3.39 0.92
C CYS A 101 -7.46 -3.91 -0.50
N SER A 102 -7.03 -5.16 -0.63
CA SER A 102 -6.75 -5.78 -1.93
C SER A 102 -7.48 -7.11 -2.10
N GLY A 103 -7.72 -7.54 -3.33
CA GLY A 103 -8.36 -8.80 -3.62
C GLY A 103 -8.69 -8.96 -5.09
N THR A 104 -8.86 -10.20 -5.53
CA THR A 104 -9.29 -10.51 -6.91
C THR A 104 -10.78 -10.23 -7.14
N ASP A 105 -11.54 -10.06 -6.05
CA ASP A 105 -12.96 -9.73 -6.04
C ASP A 105 -13.29 -8.89 -4.79
N TYR A 106 -14.51 -8.37 -4.73
CA TYR A 106 -14.97 -7.50 -3.63
C TYR A 106 -15.51 -8.25 -2.40
N ILE A 107 -15.37 -9.58 -2.35
CA ILE A 107 -15.83 -10.44 -1.25
C ILE A 107 -14.63 -10.93 -0.44
N ASN A 108 -13.61 -11.45 -1.12
CA ASN A 108 -12.39 -12.00 -0.56
C ASN A 108 -11.32 -10.90 -0.45
N ILE A 109 -11.50 -10.00 0.52
CA ILE A 109 -10.62 -8.86 0.73
C ILE A 109 -9.49 -9.22 1.69
N ASN A 110 -8.25 -9.03 1.25
CA ASN A 110 -7.04 -9.04 2.04
C ASN A 110 -6.79 -7.63 2.60
N TYR A 111 -6.70 -7.53 3.93
CA TYR A 111 -6.36 -6.30 4.62
C TYR A 111 -4.89 -6.31 4.98
N GLN A 112 -4.12 -5.41 4.37
CA GLN A 112 -2.74 -5.17 4.77
C GLN A 112 -2.68 -3.93 5.65
N HIS A 113 -2.35 -4.13 6.93
CA HIS A 113 -2.18 -3.04 7.89
C HIS A 113 -0.71 -2.65 8.01
N VAL A 114 -0.46 -1.34 7.99
CA VAL A 114 0.86 -0.75 8.19
C VAL A 114 0.77 0.46 9.10
N VAL A 115 1.86 0.75 9.81
CA VAL A 115 2.05 1.95 10.63
C VAL A 115 3.24 2.72 10.08
N CYS A 116 2.99 3.95 9.64
CA CYS A 116 4.00 4.87 9.13
C CYS A 116 4.79 5.53 10.29
N PRO A 117 5.96 6.13 10.04
CA PRO A 117 6.72 6.82 11.08
C PRO A 117 5.96 8.00 11.70
N ASP A 118 5.16 8.70 10.89
CA ASP A 118 4.41 9.87 11.27
C ASP A 118 3.14 10.06 10.42
N ALA A 119 2.23 10.92 10.89
CA ALA A 119 0.94 11.16 10.26
C ALA A 119 1.05 11.89 8.90
N ALA A 120 2.09 12.70 8.68
CA ALA A 120 2.31 13.37 7.40
C ALA A 120 2.73 12.35 6.34
N THR A 121 3.59 11.39 6.70
CA THR A 121 3.95 10.26 5.87
C THR A 121 2.73 9.38 5.56
N ALA A 122 1.93 9.03 6.56
CA ALA A 122 0.69 8.27 6.35
C ALA A 122 -0.25 8.98 5.36
N LYS A 123 -0.45 10.30 5.52
CA LYS A 123 -1.25 11.11 4.61
C LYS A 123 -0.67 11.15 3.19
N ALA A 124 0.63 11.36 3.04
CA ALA A 124 1.28 11.39 1.73
C ALA A 124 1.14 10.04 0.99
N TRP A 125 1.28 8.93 1.72
CA TRP A 125 1.10 7.59 1.17
C TRP A 125 -0.36 7.29 0.81
N LEU A 126 -1.32 7.67 1.66
CA LEU A 126 -2.75 7.55 1.37
C LEU A 126 -3.13 8.30 0.08
N ASP A 127 -2.76 9.57 -0.01
CA ASP A 127 -3.12 10.43 -1.13
C ASP A 127 -2.41 9.95 -2.42
N GLY A 128 -1.15 9.55 -2.31
CA GLY A 128 -0.37 9.02 -3.43
C GLY A 128 -0.90 7.70 -3.98
N LEU A 129 -1.20 6.73 -3.10
CA LEU A 129 -1.73 5.42 -3.51
C LEU A 129 -3.11 5.56 -4.14
N ARG A 130 -4.00 6.39 -3.57
CA ARG A 130 -5.32 6.67 -4.16
C ARG A 130 -5.22 7.33 -5.52
N ASN A 131 -4.25 8.21 -5.74
CA ASN A 131 -4.02 8.81 -7.06
C ASN A 131 -3.67 7.75 -8.12
N ILE A 132 -2.91 6.72 -7.74
CA ILE A 132 -2.55 5.61 -8.63
C ILE A 132 -3.75 4.67 -8.85
N THR A 133 -4.41 4.22 -7.78
CA THR A 133 -5.48 3.22 -7.87
C THR A 133 -6.76 3.77 -8.52
N HIS A 134 -7.00 5.08 -8.44
CA HIS A 134 -8.12 5.73 -9.15
C HIS A 134 -7.81 6.02 -10.64
N ASN A 135 -6.64 5.64 -11.15
CA ASN A 135 -6.30 5.78 -12.56
C ASN A 135 -7.00 4.73 -13.43
N VAL A 136 -8.25 5.00 -13.81
CA VAL A 136 -9.05 4.09 -14.65
C VAL A 136 -8.42 3.80 -16.02
N LYS A 137 -7.49 4.65 -16.51
CA LYS A 137 -6.80 4.42 -17.78
C LYS A 137 -5.75 3.30 -17.66
N ALA A 138 -5.12 3.14 -16.50
CA ALA A 138 -4.17 2.05 -16.25
C ALA A 138 -4.82 0.66 -16.40
N ASN A 139 -6.13 0.56 -16.14
CA ASN A 139 -6.90 -0.67 -16.33
C ASN A 139 -7.16 -1.02 -17.81
N ASN A 140 -6.86 -0.11 -18.74
CA ASN A 140 -7.16 -0.24 -20.16
C ASN A 140 -5.88 -0.18 -21.03
N VAL A 141 -4.73 -0.54 -20.47
CA VAL A 141 -3.46 -0.56 -21.21
C VAL A 141 -3.37 -1.73 -22.17
N CYS A 142 -2.59 -1.58 -23.23
CA CYS A 142 -2.42 -2.63 -24.23
C CYS A 142 -1.58 -3.80 -23.69
N PRO A 143 -1.67 -5.01 -24.30
CA PRO A 143 -0.91 -6.18 -23.85
C PRO A 143 0.60 -5.94 -23.78
N MET A 144 1.17 -5.13 -24.68
CA MET A 144 2.60 -4.79 -24.65
C MET A 144 2.99 -4.05 -23.35
N THR A 145 2.13 -3.17 -22.83
CA THR A 145 2.35 -2.50 -21.54
C THR A 145 2.20 -3.50 -20.39
N CYS A 146 1.23 -4.42 -20.45
CA CYS A 146 1.08 -5.45 -19.44
C CYS A 146 2.33 -6.34 -19.32
N LEU A 147 3.02 -6.62 -20.42
CA LEU A 147 4.27 -7.39 -20.43
C LEU A 147 5.45 -6.67 -19.76
N LYS A 148 5.33 -5.37 -19.47
CA LYS A 148 6.32 -4.61 -18.69
C LYS A 148 6.11 -4.72 -17.17
N LYS A 149 4.98 -5.28 -16.71
CA LYS A 149 4.80 -5.67 -15.31
C LYS A 149 5.75 -6.85 -15.05
N GLN A 150 6.80 -6.63 -14.28
CA GLN A 150 7.79 -7.65 -13.88
C GLN A 150 8.00 -7.59 -12.38
#